data_AF-A0A3D2WIG7-F1
#
_entry.id   AF-A0A3D2WIG7-F1
#
_cell.length_a   1.000
_cell.length_b   1.000
_cell.length_c   1.000
_cell.angle_alpha   90.00
_cell.angle_beta   90.00
_cell.angle_gamma   90.00
#
_symmetry.space_group_name_H-M   'P 1'
#
loop_
_entity.id
_entity.type
_entity.pdbx_description
1 polymer ?
#
loop_
_entity_poly.entity_id
_entity_poly.type
_entity_poly.pdbx_seq_one_letter_code
_entity_poly.pdbx_strand_id
1 'polypeptide(L)'
;MAFVNQPKQHTYDLVLVGSSFASGFFLYEYLKTAPENASILVLERGNRNPHQWQLENQKNSDIDWFNTYIHEGLSHKDWMFTIGFGGSSNCWTGCCP
;
A
#
# COMPACT_ATOMS: atom_id res chain seq x y z
N MET A 1 1.36 -12.78 28.83
CA MET A 1 2.72 -12.36 28.41
C MET A 1 2.98 -12.99 27.05
N ALA A 2 2.81 -12.21 25.97
CA ALA A 2 3.15 -12.69 24.63
C ALA A 2 4.65 -12.42 24.40
N PHE A 3 5.39 -13.47 24.07
CA PHE A 3 6.78 -13.37 23.65
C PHE A 3 6.84 -12.57 22.35
N VAL A 4 7.21 -11.29 22.44
CA VAL A 4 7.72 -10.56 21.28
C VAL A 4 9.09 -11.14 21.00
N ASN A 5 9.16 -12.13 20.12
CA ASN A 5 10.43 -12.61 19.58
C ASN A 5 11.23 -11.40 19.12
N GLN A 6 12.47 -11.25 19.58
CA GLN A 6 13.37 -10.23 19.06
C GLN A 6 13.41 -10.36 17.53
N PRO A 7 13.19 -9.28 16.77
CA PRO A 7 13.25 -9.35 15.32
C PRO A 7 14.67 -9.78 14.93
N LYS A 8 14.78 -10.76 14.03
CA LYS A 8 16.07 -11.07 13.37
C LYS A 8 16.61 -9.77 12.79
N GLN A 9 17.90 -9.52 12.98
CA GLN A 9 18.58 -8.32 12.50
C GLN A 9 18.72 -8.39 10.97
N HIS A 10 17.65 -8.02 10.26
CA HIS A 10 17.62 -7.85 8.82
C HIS A 10 17.76 -6.35 8.53
N THR A 11 18.83 -5.97 7.85
CA THR A 11 19.02 -4.60 7.35
C THR A 11 18.55 -4.51 5.90
N TYR A 12 17.82 -3.45 5.59
CA TYR A 12 17.41 -3.12 4.23
C TYR A 12 18.04 -1.78 3.84
N ASP A 13 18.48 -1.65 2.60
CA ASP A 13 19.01 -0.40 2.04
C ASP A 13 17.89 0.61 1.79
N LEU A 14 16.68 0.12 1.51
CA LEU A 14 15.47 0.92 1.34
C LEU A 14 14.27 0.20 1.96
N VAL A 15 13.53 0.91 2.81
CA VAL A 15 12.22 0.47 3.31
C VAL A 15 11.17 1.45 2.85
N LEU A 16 10.17 0.95 2.13
CA LEU A 16 8.99 1.69 1.69
C LEU A 16 7.77 1.18 2.44
N VAL A 17 7.05 2.08 3.10
CA VAL A 17 5.79 1.76 3.79
C VAL A 17 4.64 2.28 2.95
N GLY A 18 3.85 1.35 2.42
CA GLY A 18 2.85 1.55 1.39
C GLY A 18 3.40 1.23 0.00
N SER A 19 2.54 0.64 -0.83
CA SER A 19 2.84 0.28 -2.23
C SER A 19 2.12 1.18 -3.24
N SER A 20 1.72 2.38 -2.81
CA SER A 20 1.01 3.34 -3.66
C SER A 20 1.89 3.89 -4.79
N PHE A 21 1.29 4.69 -5.67
CA PHE A 21 1.98 5.39 -6.76
C PHE A 21 3.31 6.03 -6.34
N ALA A 22 3.31 6.75 -5.21
CA ALA A 22 4.51 7.45 -4.73
C ALA A 22 5.65 6.47 -4.44
N SER A 23 5.39 5.42 -3.66
CA SER A 23 6.39 4.39 -3.35
C SER A 23 6.89 3.68 -4.61
N GLY A 24 5.98 3.37 -5.56
CA GLY A 24 6.36 2.80 -6.85
C GLY A 24 7.29 3.71 -7.65
N PHE A 25 7.03 5.02 -7.66
CA PHE A 25 7.85 6.00 -8.34
C PHE A 25 9.25 6.13 -7.71
N PHE A 26 9.33 6.27 -6.39
CA PHE A 26 10.63 6.33 -5.68
C PHE A 26 11.41 5.04 -5.82
N LEU A 27 10.73 3.88 -5.75
CA LEU A 27 11.36 2.58 -5.97
C LEU A 27 11.93 2.49 -7.39
N TYR A 28 11.16 2.91 -8.39
CA TYR A 28 11.60 2.88 -9.78
C TYR A 28 12.85 3.73 -10.00
N GLU A 29 12.89 4.95 -9.47
CA GLU A 29 14.09 5.80 -9.58
C GLU A 29 15.28 5.24 -8.80
N TYR A 30 15.06 4.73 -7.58
CA TYR A 30 16.13 4.11 -6.78
C TYR A 30 16.77 2.92 -7.51
N LEU A 31 15.96 2.06 -8.12
CA LEU A 31 16.41 0.86 -8.84
C LEU A 31 17.33 1.17 -10.04
N LYS A 32 17.28 2.37 -10.61
CA LYS A 32 18.18 2.77 -11.71
C LYS A 32 19.63 2.92 -11.28
N THR A 33 19.86 3.21 -9.99
CA THR A 33 21.20 3.47 -9.44
C THR A 33 21.56 2.54 -8.29
N ALA A 34 20.65 1.63 -7.91
CA ALA A 34 20.85 0.72 -6.80
C ALA A 34 21.97 -0.29 -7.10
N PRO A 35 22.81 -0.65 -6.11
CA PRO A 35 23.69 -1.81 -6.22
C PRO A 35 22.90 -3.08 -6.57
N GLU A 36 23.51 -3.99 -7.33
CA GLU A 36 22.87 -5.27 -7.72
C GLU A 36 22.44 -6.13 -6.52
N ASN A 37 23.11 -5.95 -5.38
CA ASN A 37 22.85 -6.66 -4.14
C ASN A 37 21.99 -5.85 -3.14
N ALA A 38 21.39 -4.75 -3.55
CA ALA A 38 20.54 -3.93 -2.68
C ALA A 38 19.34 -4.73 -2.16
N SER A 39 19.11 -4.69 -0.85
CA SER A 39 17.97 -5.31 -0.19
C SER A 39 16.87 -4.29 0.05
N ILE A 40 15.70 -4.51 -0.54
CA ILE A 40 14.58 -3.57 -0.50
C ILE A 40 13.37 -4.24 0.13
N LEU A 41 12.73 -3.56 1.08
CA LEU A 41 11.48 -3.98 1.69
C LEU A 41 10.36 -3.01 1.31
N VAL A 42 9.27 -3.55 0.77
CA VAL A 42 8.02 -2.81 0.57
C VAL A 42 6.94 -3.46 1.45
N LEU A 43 6.38 -2.69 2.37
CA LEU A 43 5.30 -3.12 3.24
C LEU A 43 3.98 -2.56 2.73
N GLU A 44 2.97 -3.41 2.56
CA GLU A 44 1.61 -2.99 2.22
C GLU A 44 0.66 -3.53 3.29
N ARG A 45 -0.30 -2.70 3.72
CA ARG A 45 -1.29 -3.08 4.73
C ARG A 45 -2.33 -4.06 4.14
N GLY A 46 -2.70 -3.87 2.88
CA GLY A 46 -3.67 -4.73 2.20
C GLY A 46 -3.06 -5.83 1.33
N ASN A 47 -3.92 -6.64 0.74
CA ASN A 47 -3.51 -7.75 -0.12
C ASN A 47 -3.24 -7.28 -1.56
N ARG A 48 -2.55 -8.15 -2.32
CA ARG A 48 -2.48 -8.07 -3.78
C ARG A 48 -3.64 -8.87 -4.38
N ASN A 49 -4.78 -8.22 -4.54
CA ASN A 49 -5.97 -8.84 -5.11
C ASN A 49 -5.85 -8.93 -6.65
N PRO A 50 -5.90 -10.15 -7.24
CA PRO A 50 -5.87 -10.30 -8.70
C PRO A 50 -7.04 -9.58 -9.37
N HIS A 51 -6.83 -9.10 -10.60
CA HIS A 51 -7.87 -8.40 -11.35
C HIS A 51 -9.19 -9.21 -11.46
N GLN A 52 -9.10 -10.52 -11.66
CA GLN A 52 -10.28 -11.40 -11.68
C GLN A 52 -11.10 -11.33 -10.38
N TRP A 53 -10.44 -11.37 -9.22
CA TRP A 53 -11.10 -11.22 -7.92
C TRP A 53 -11.79 -9.86 -7.80
N GLN A 54 -11.14 -8.79 -8.29
CA GLN A 54 -11.69 -7.44 -8.22
C GLN A 54 -12.98 -7.31 -9.02
N LEU A 55 -13.04 -7.92 -10.21
CA LEU A 55 -14.23 -7.97 -11.06
C LEU A 55 -15.37 -8.76 -10.40
N GLU A 56 -15.06 -9.93 -9.85
CA GLU A 56 -16.05 -10.80 -9.20
C GLU A 56 -16.65 -10.16 -7.95
N ASN A 57 -15.84 -9.44 -7.18
CA ASN A 57 -16.26 -8.82 -5.92
C ASN A 57 -16.70 -7.37 -6.07
N GLN A 58 -16.53 -6.77 -7.25
CA GLN A 58 -16.74 -5.35 -7.53
C GLN A 58 -16.01 -4.44 -6.53
N LYS A 59 -14.79 -4.82 -6.15
CA LYS A 59 -13.98 -4.16 -5.13
C LYS A 59 -12.51 -4.23 -5.51
N ASN A 60 -11.76 -3.19 -5.17
CA ASN A 60 -10.30 -3.17 -5.37
C ASN A 60 -9.53 -3.81 -4.20
N SER A 61 -10.17 -3.90 -3.03
CA SER A 61 -9.58 -4.45 -1.82
C SER A 61 -10.61 -5.25 -1.01
N ASP A 62 -10.10 -6.26 -0.31
CA ASP A 62 -10.78 -7.03 0.73
C ASP A 62 -10.88 -6.25 2.05
N ILE A 63 -10.13 -5.16 2.20
CA ILE A 63 -10.23 -4.22 3.32
C ILE A 63 -11.15 -3.06 2.93
N ASP A 64 -12.24 -2.92 3.69
CA ASP A 64 -13.14 -1.78 3.57
C ASP A 64 -12.51 -0.51 4.15
N TRP A 65 -12.24 0.48 3.29
CA TRP A 65 -11.62 1.74 3.64
C TRP A 65 -12.45 2.55 4.64
N PHE A 66 -13.78 2.43 4.60
CA PHE A 66 -14.69 3.19 5.46
C PHE A 66 -14.44 2.90 6.95
N ASN A 67 -14.02 1.67 7.27
CA ASN A 67 -13.76 1.22 8.64
C ASN A 67 -12.32 1.48 9.11
N THR A 68 -11.54 2.28 8.38
CA THR A 68 -10.10 2.47 8.67
C THR A 68 -9.69 3.85 9.12
N TYR A 69 -10.65 4.77 9.24
CA TYR A 69 -10.46 6.10 9.80
C TYR A 69 -11.66 6.49 10.66
N ILE A 70 -11.45 7.48 11.52
CA ILE A 70 -12.51 8.08 12.33
C ILE A 70 -12.93 9.41 11.70
N HIS A 71 -14.23 9.70 11.69
CA HIS A 71 -14.78 10.88 11.01
C HIS A 71 -14.64 12.19 11.81
N GLU A 72 -14.22 12.14 13.08
CA GLU A 72 -14.05 13.29 13.98
C GLU A 72 -15.16 14.36 13.90
N GLY A 73 -16.43 13.93 13.78
CA GLY A 73 -17.60 14.82 13.68
C GLY A 73 -18.03 15.21 12.26
N LEU A 74 -17.30 14.79 11.22
CA LEU A 74 -17.63 14.97 9.81
C LEU A 74 -18.36 13.74 9.23
N SER A 75 -19.46 13.32 9.85
CA SER A 75 -20.18 12.08 9.48
C SER A 75 -20.78 12.06 8.06
N HIS A 76 -20.73 13.19 7.34
CA HIS A 76 -21.23 13.33 5.97
C HIS A 76 -20.11 13.28 4.92
N LYS A 77 -18.84 13.19 5.35
CA LYS A 77 -17.69 13.28 4.47
C LYS A 77 -16.91 11.97 4.48
N ASP A 78 -17.01 11.27 3.36
CA ASP A 78 -16.32 10.03 3.13
C ASP A 78 -14.96 10.28 2.47
N TRP A 79 -13.93 9.58 2.95
CA TRP A 79 -12.59 9.61 2.37
C TRP A 79 -12.29 8.27 1.70
N MET A 80 -12.57 8.18 0.41
CA MET A 80 -12.33 6.95 -0.35
C MET A 80 -10.85 6.80 -0.71
N PHE A 81 -10.28 5.66 -0.35
CA PHE A 81 -8.96 5.21 -0.79
C PHE A 81 -8.93 3.68 -0.83
N THR A 82 -7.95 3.09 -1.52
CA THR A 82 -7.79 1.64 -1.57
C THR A 82 -6.65 1.22 -0.64
N ILE A 83 -6.92 0.29 0.28
CA ILE A 83 -5.89 -0.34 1.12
C ILE A 83 -5.53 -1.67 0.49
N GLY A 84 -4.46 -1.72 -0.29
CA GLY A 84 -4.08 -2.89 -1.08
C GLY A 84 -2.92 -2.55 -2.00
N PHE A 85 -2.39 -3.57 -2.67
CA PHE A 85 -1.26 -3.37 -3.58
C PHE A 85 -1.57 -2.30 -4.64
N GLY A 86 -0.74 -1.26 -4.73
CA GLY A 86 -0.96 -0.10 -5.62
C GLY A 86 -1.71 1.07 -4.99
N GLY A 87 -2.30 0.90 -3.80
CA GLY A 87 -2.98 1.95 -3.05
C GLY A 87 -4.06 2.67 -3.85
N SER A 88 -4.21 3.99 -3.66
CA SER A 88 -5.24 4.81 -4.30
C SER A 88 -5.16 4.87 -5.83
N SER A 89 -4.09 4.41 -6.47
CA SER A 89 -4.05 4.28 -7.93
C SER A 89 -5.13 3.35 -8.47
N ASN A 90 -5.60 2.39 -7.65
CA ASN A 90 -6.70 1.50 -8.04
C ASN A 90 -8.09 2.16 -8.00
N CYS A 91 -8.25 3.31 -7.33
CA CYS A 91 -9.53 4.02 -7.22
C CYS A 91 -9.49 5.45 -7.75
N TRP A 92 -8.40 5.83 -8.43
CA TRP A 92 -8.27 7.14 -9.06
C TRP A 92 -8.94 7.16 -10.43
N THR A 93 -9.54 8.29 -10.78
CA THR A 93 -10.23 8.51 -12.07
C THR A 93 -9.28 8.88 -13.22
N GLY A 94 -7.97 8.90 -12.99
CA GLY A 94 -6.97 9.15 -14.05
C GLY A 94 -6.84 10.61 -14.48
N CYS A 95 -7.39 11.56 -13.74
CA CYS A 95 -7.30 12.98 -14.09
C CYS A 95 -5.89 13.55 -13.84
N CYS A 96 -5.14 13.81 -14.92
CA CYS A 96 -3.84 14.50 -14.91
C CYS A 96 -4.02 15.94 -15.45
N PRO A 97 -4.01 16.97 -14.58
CA PRO A 97 -4.16 18.37 -15.01
C PRO A 97 -2.96 18.91 -15.78
#